data_AF-B3N6N0-F1
#
_entry.id   AF-B3N6N0-F1
#
_cell.length_a   1.000
_cell.length_b   1.000
_cell.length_c   1.000
_cell.angle_alpha   90.00
_cell.angle_beta   90.00
_cell.angle_gamma   90.00
#
_symmetry.space_group_name_H-M   'P 1'
#
loop_
_entity.id
_entity.type
_entity.pdbx_description
1 polymer ?
#
loop_
_entity_poly.entity_id
_entity_poly.type
_entity_poly.pdbx_seq_one_letter_code
_entity_poly.pdbx_strand_id
1 'polypeptide(L)'
;MSQLVAKAKALANKMIVAARPQLDEFWKYAKVELSPPLPADFQKLKQTAESAKKASKKDMKGQLKKSGLSQVTVAEAWLNMLVTVEVITWFYMGEVIGRRHLVGYKV
;
A
#
# COMPACT_ATOMS: atom_id res chain seq x y z
N MET A 1 -23.74 -3.64 38.06
CA MET A 1 -22.82 -2.77 37.28
C MET A 1 -21.33 -3.08 37.53
N SER A 2 -20.86 -3.18 38.78
CA SER A 2 -19.42 -3.45 39.08
C SER A 2 -18.87 -4.77 38.50
N GLN A 3 -19.63 -5.87 38.59
CA GLN A 3 -19.22 -7.18 38.05
C GLN A 3 -19.11 -7.22 36.51
N LEU A 4 -19.95 -6.45 35.80
CA LEU A 4 -19.88 -6.32 34.34
C LEU A 4 -18.62 -5.55 33.91
N VAL A 5 -18.27 -4.48 34.63
CA VAL A 5 -17.04 -3.72 34.39
C VAL A 5 -15.81 -4.59 34.66
N ALA A 6 -15.82 -5.41 35.71
CA ALA A 6 -14.73 -6.34 36.00
C ALA A 6 -14.55 -7.40 34.89
N LYS A 7 -15.64 -7.98 34.40
CA LYS A 7 -15.61 -8.94 33.28
C LYS A 7 -15.20 -8.30 31.95
N ALA A 8 -15.65 -7.07 31.67
CA ALA A 8 -15.23 -6.32 30.48
C ALA A 8 -13.73 -6.02 30.50
N LYS A 9 -13.17 -5.62 31.65
CA LYS A 9 -11.72 -5.44 31.82
C LYS A 9 -10.95 -6.74 31.61
N ALA A 10 -11.45 -7.86 32.13
CA ALA A 10 -10.83 -9.17 31.92
C ALA A 10 -10.84 -9.58 30.43
N LEU A 11 -11.94 -9.31 29.71
CA LEU A 11 -12.04 -9.57 28.28
C LEU A 11 -11.09 -8.68 27.47
N ALA A 12 -11.01 -7.39 27.78
CA ALA A 12 -10.09 -6.46 27.14
C ALA A 12 -8.62 -6.88 27.34
N ASN A 13 -8.24 -7.29 28.55
CA ASN A 13 -6.89 -7.78 28.81
C ASN A 13 -6.58 -9.05 28.01
N LYS A 14 -7.54 -9.98 27.87
CA LYS A 14 -7.37 -11.16 27.01
C LYS A 14 -7.19 -10.78 25.54
N MET A 15 -7.97 -9.83 25.04
CA MET A 15 -7.83 -9.34 23.67
C MET A 15 -6.48 -8.66 23.44
N ILE A 16 -5.99 -7.87 24.39
CA ILE A 16 -4.68 -7.23 24.31
C ILE A 16 -3.57 -8.30 24.26
N VAL A 17 -3.63 -9.32 25.11
CA VAL A 17 -2.64 -10.41 25.13
C VAL A 17 -2.66 -11.19 23.83
N ALA A 18 -3.84 -11.44 23.25
CA ALA A 18 -3.98 -12.11 21.96
C ALA A 18 -3.49 -11.26 20.77
N ALA A 19 -3.70 -9.93 20.81
CA ALA A 19 -3.33 -9.02 19.73
C ALA A 19 -1.84 -8.67 19.71
N ARG A 20 -1.16 -8.67 20.89
CA ARG A 20 0.27 -8.36 21.00
C ARG A 20 1.18 -9.06 19.99
N PRO A 21 1.18 -10.41 19.86
CA PRO A 21 2.08 -11.09 18.92
C PRO A 21 1.83 -10.69 17.47
N GLN A 22 0.57 -10.50 17.06
CA GLN A 22 0.22 -10.08 15.70
C GLN A 22 0.66 -8.64 15.42
N LEU A 23 0.51 -7.75 16.40
CA LEU A 23 0.95 -6.36 16.28
C LEU A 23 2.47 -6.26 16.28
N ASP A 24 3.18 -7.08 17.04
CA ASP A 24 4.65 -7.11 17.05
C ASP A 24 5.21 -7.57 15.71
N GLU A 25 4.61 -8.59 15.10
CA GLU A 25 4.96 -9.05 13.75
C GLU A 25 4.66 -7.99 12.70
N PHE A 26 3.46 -7.40 12.73
CA PHE A 26 3.11 -6.28 11.85
C PHE A 26 4.10 -5.12 11.98
N TRP A 27 4.44 -4.74 13.21
CA TRP A 27 5.37 -3.65 13.48
C TRP A 27 6.79 -3.93 12.98
N LYS A 28 7.24 -5.18 13.04
CA LYS A 28 8.54 -5.62 12.49
C LYS A 28 8.61 -5.35 10.99
N TYR A 29 7.60 -5.74 10.22
CA TYR A 29 7.58 -5.56 8.76
C TYR A 29 7.27 -4.13 8.35
N ALA A 30 6.31 -3.47 9.02
CA ALA A 30 5.94 -2.08 8.77
C ALA A 30 7.14 -1.12 8.87
N LYS A 31 8.06 -1.37 9.80
CA LYS A 31 9.29 -0.57 9.96
C LYS A 31 10.23 -0.61 8.75
N VAL A 32 10.22 -1.70 7.99
CA VAL A 32 11.14 -1.88 6.86
C VAL A 32 10.44 -1.53 5.54
N GLU A 33 9.16 -1.88 5.42
CA GLU A 33 8.43 -1.75 4.15
C GLU A 33 7.65 -0.43 4.02
N LEU A 34 7.13 0.11 5.14
CA LEU A 34 6.32 1.33 5.15
C LEU A 34 7.11 2.56 5.62
N SER A 35 8.40 2.41 5.90
CA SER A 35 9.25 3.55 6.24
C SER A 35 9.46 4.47 5.02
N PRO A 36 9.39 5.79 5.19
CA PRO A 36 9.68 6.71 4.09
C PRO A 36 11.10 6.47 3.57
N PRO A 37 11.30 6.43 2.24
CA PRO A 37 12.60 6.16 1.64
C PRO A 37 13.60 7.26 1.97
N LEU A 38 14.89 6.90 2.02
CA LEU A 38 15.95 7.88 2.22
C LEU A 38 16.17 8.72 0.95
N PRO A 39 16.66 9.97 1.06
CA PRO A 39 17.02 10.83 -0.08
C PRO A 39 17.87 10.15 -1.16
N ALA A 40 18.75 9.23 -0.76
CA ALA A 40 19.61 8.47 -1.68
C ALA A 40 18.80 7.54 -2.61
N ASP A 41 17.69 6.98 -2.14
CA ASP A 41 16.86 6.07 -2.93
C ASP A 41 15.96 6.80 -3.93
N PHE A 42 15.71 8.10 -3.73
CA PHE A 42 14.97 8.92 -4.70
C PHE A 42 15.65 9.00 -6.06
N GLN A 43 16.99 8.96 -6.12
CA GLN A 43 17.70 8.95 -7.40
C GLN A 43 17.41 7.66 -8.18
N LYS A 44 17.41 6.51 -7.49
CA LYS A 44 17.05 5.22 -8.09
C LYS A 44 15.59 5.21 -8.54
N LEU A 45 14.67 5.72 -7.71
CA LEU A 45 13.25 5.81 -8.05
C LEU A 45 13.01 6.67 -9.31
N LYS A 46 13.70 7.81 -9.43
CA LYS A 46 13.62 8.67 -10.63
C LYS A 46 14.11 7.93 -11.87
N GLN A 47 15.24 7.23 -11.78
CA GLN A 47 15.79 6.45 -12.89
C GLN A 47 14.85 5.32 -13.32
N THR A 48 14.26 4.60 -12.37
CA THR A 48 13.27 3.55 -12.65
C THR A 48 12.02 4.12 -13.31
N ALA A 49 11.50 5.24 -12.81
CA ALA A 49 10.33 5.92 -13.39
C ALA A 49 10.59 6.40 -14.84
N GLU A 50 11.77 6.96 -15.11
CA GLU A 50 12.16 7.37 -16.46
C GLU A 50 12.28 6.17 -17.42
N SER A 51 12.81 5.06 -16.93
CA SER A 51 12.98 3.82 -17.70
C SER A 51 11.63 3.20 -18.04
N ALA A 52 10.71 3.13 -17.07
CA ALA A 52 9.33 2.70 -17.28
C ALA A 52 8.58 3.59 -18.28
N LYS A 53 8.79 4.93 -18.20
CA LYS A 53 8.20 5.88 -19.16
C LYS A 53 8.75 5.72 -20.58
N LYS A 54 10.04 5.39 -20.72
CA LYS A 54 10.66 5.11 -22.03
C LYS A 54 10.11 3.82 -22.62
N ALA A 55 9.94 2.77 -21.81
CA ALA A 55 9.31 1.52 -22.22
C ALA A 55 7.87 1.78 -22.73
N SER A 56 7.02 2.40 -21.92
CA SER A 56 5.62 2.67 -22.30
C SER A 56 5.48 3.56 -23.55
N LYS A 57 6.36 4.56 -23.73
CA LYS A 57 6.34 5.43 -24.91
C LYS A 57 6.82 4.73 -26.19
N LYS A 58 7.75 3.78 -26.07
CA LYS A 58 8.21 2.94 -27.19
C LYS A 58 7.08 2.03 -27.68
N ASP A 59 6.28 1.52 -26.75
CA ASP A 59 5.15 0.64 -27.06
C ASP A 59 3.96 1.39 -27.69
N MET A 60 3.68 2.62 -27.24
CA MET A 60 2.56 3.45 -27.74
C MET A 60 2.77 3.95 -29.18
N LYS A 61 4.01 4.04 -29.68
CA LYS A 61 4.35 4.66 -30.98
C LYS A 61 4.25 3.72 -32.20
N GLY A 62 3.64 2.54 -32.07
CA GLY A 62 3.33 1.65 -33.20
C GLY A 62 4.03 0.27 -33.20
N GLN A 63 4.75 -0.09 -32.12
CA GLN A 63 5.32 -1.43 -31.96
C GLN A 63 4.37 -2.43 -31.26
N LEU A 64 3.09 -2.09 -31.12
CA LEU A 64 2.07 -2.96 -30.51
C LEU A 64 1.87 -4.30 -31.24
N LYS A 65 2.36 -4.45 -32.48
CA LYS A 65 2.22 -5.70 -33.25
C LYS A 65 3.36 -6.71 -33.07
N LYS A 66 4.49 -6.36 -32.43
CA LYS A 66 5.63 -7.27 -32.20
C LYS A 66 6.54 -6.67 -31.13
N SER A 67 6.79 -7.40 -30.03
CA SER A 67 7.99 -7.32 -29.15
C SER A 67 7.98 -6.51 -27.83
N GLY A 68 6.93 -6.54 -27.01
CA GLY A 68 7.07 -6.00 -25.64
C GLY A 68 5.89 -6.25 -24.71
N LEU A 69 4.85 -5.41 -24.81
CA LEU A 69 3.67 -5.51 -23.94
C LEU A 69 2.84 -6.79 -24.13
N SER A 70 2.90 -7.39 -25.32
CA SER A 70 2.21 -8.65 -25.61
C SER A 70 2.94 -9.89 -25.07
N GLN A 71 4.16 -9.75 -24.54
CA GLN A 71 4.90 -10.84 -23.90
C GLN A 71 4.72 -10.90 -22.39
N VAL A 72 3.98 -9.96 -21.79
CA VAL A 72 3.68 -9.97 -20.36
C VAL A 72 2.68 -11.09 -20.09
N THR A 73 3.01 -11.96 -19.15
CA THR A 73 2.11 -13.05 -18.75
C THR A 73 0.91 -12.48 -18.00
N VAL A 74 -0.23 -13.18 -18.04
CA VAL A 74 -1.44 -12.75 -17.33
C VAL A 74 -1.18 -12.58 -15.82
N ALA A 75 -0.33 -13.42 -15.23
CA ALA A 75 0.06 -13.33 -13.84
C ALA A 75 0.82 -12.02 -13.52
N GLU A 76 1.77 -11.63 -14.37
CA GLU A 76 2.52 -10.38 -14.21
C GLU A 76 1.64 -9.15 -14.41
N ALA A 77 0.75 -9.18 -15.42
CA ALA A 77 -0.21 -8.12 -15.65
C ALA A 77 -1.14 -7.93 -14.44
N TRP A 78 -1.62 -9.04 -13.86
CA TRP A 78 -2.46 -9.04 -12.68
C TRP A 78 -1.73 -8.51 -11.44
N LEU A 79 -0.49 -8.93 -11.20
CA LEU A 79 0.33 -8.42 -10.10
C LEU A 79 0.56 -6.92 -10.23
N ASN A 80 0.93 -6.44 -11.41
CA ASN A 80 1.13 -5.01 -11.67
C ASN A 80 -0.17 -4.21 -11.47
N MET A 81 -1.32 -4.78 -11.83
CA MET A 81 -2.62 -4.16 -11.58
C MET A 81 -2.88 -4.03 -10.07
N LEU A 82 -2.68 -5.09 -9.29
CA LEU A 82 -2.91 -5.06 -7.84
C LEU A 82 -2.02 -4.01 -7.14
N VAL A 83 -0.74 -3.95 -7.50
CA VAL A 83 0.19 -2.93 -6.99
C VAL A 83 -0.27 -1.52 -7.39
N THR A 84 -0.76 -1.34 -8.62
CA THR A 84 -1.29 -0.04 -9.07
C THR A 84 -2.50 0.40 -8.25
N VAL A 85 -3.42 -0.53 -7.96
CA VAL A 85 -4.60 -0.27 -7.13
C VAL A 85 -4.20 0.08 -5.68
N GLU A 86 -3.20 -0.60 -5.14
CA GLU A 86 -2.66 -0.31 -3.81
C GLU A 86 -2.13 1.13 -3.71
N VAL A 87 -1.31 1.57 -4.67
CA VAL A 87 -0.76 2.93 -4.70
C VAL A 87 -1.87 3.98 -4.79
N ILE A 88 -2.92 3.74 -5.58
CA ILE A 88 -4.09 4.62 -5.67
C ILE A 88 -4.84 4.68 -4.32
N THR A 89 -4.96 3.55 -3.64
CA THR A 89 -5.64 3.49 -2.33
C THR A 89 -4.88 4.28 -1.27
N TRP A 90 -3.54 4.26 -1.28
CA TRP A 90 -2.71 5.11 -0.43
C TRP A 90 -2.94 6.60 -0.66
N PHE A 91 -3.17 7.03 -1.91
CA PHE A 91 -3.52 8.40 -2.23
C PHE A 91 -4.86 8.81 -1.56
N TYR A 92 -5.90 7.98 -1.68
CA TYR A 92 -7.19 8.23 -1.03
C TYR A 92 -7.12 8.17 0.51
N MET A 93 -6.27 7.32 1.09
CA MET A 93 -6.00 7.35 2.53
C MET A 93 -5.42 8.70 2.97
N GLY A 94 -4.54 9.30 2.16
CA GLY A 94 -4.06 10.67 2.36
C GLY A 94 -5.18 11.71 2.35
N GLU A 95 -6.14 11.58 1.43
CA GLU A 95 -7.32 12.44 1.36
C GLU A 95 -8.22 12.29 2.61
N VAL A 96 -8.43 11.06 3.10
CA VAL A 96 -9.18 10.79 4.33
C VAL A 96 -8.52 11.44 5.54
N ILE A 97 -7.19 11.33 5.66
CA ILE A 97 -6.41 12.02 6.71
C ILE A 97 -6.54 13.54 6.57
N GLY A 98 -6.44 14.07 5.35
CA GLY A 98 -6.56 15.51 5.06
C GLY A 98 -7.94 16.07 5.39
N ARG A 99 -9.02 15.33 5.09
CA ARG A 99 -10.40 15.68 5.46
C ARG A 99 -10.70 15.51 6.95
N ARG A 100 -9.94 14.66 7.65
CA ARG A 100 -10.17 14.25 9.04
C ARG A 100 -11.56 13.63 9.26
N HIS A 101 -12.12 13.02 8.22
CA HIS A 101 -13.44 12.40 8.23
C HIS A 101 -13.45 11.16 7.34
N LEU A 102 -14.04 10.07 7.84
CA LEU A 102 -14.04 8.78 7.15
C LEU A 102 -15.09 8.71 6.02
N VAL A 103 -16.16 9.51 6.09
CA VAL A 103 -17.29 9.44 5.15
C VAL A 103 -17.58 10.80 4.53
N GLY A 104 -17.07 11.04 3.33
CA GLY A 104 -17.32 12.27 2.59
C GLY A 104 -16.75 13.54 3.24
N TYR A 105 -16.97 14.67 2.57
CA TYR A 105 -16.67 15.99 3.13
C TYR A 105 -17.79 16.43 4.06
N LYS A 106 -17.43 17.04 5.19
CA LYS A 106 -18.38 17.75 6.03
C LYS A 106 -18.71 19.08 5.35
N VAL A 107 -19.78 19.08 4.57
CA VAL A 107 -20.42 20.29 4.03
C VAL A 107 -21.22 21.02 5.10
#